data_AF-A0A438N2C3-F1
#
_entry.id   AF-A0A438N2C3-F1
#
_cell.length_a   1.000
_cell.length_b   1.000
_cell.length_c   1.000
_cell.angle_alpha   90.00
_cell.angle_beta   90.00
_cell.angle_gamma   90.00
#
_symmetry.space_group_name_H-M   'P 1'
#
loop_
_entity.id
_entity.type
_entity.pdbx_description
1 polymer ?
#
loop_
_entity_poly.entity_id
_entity_poly.type
_entity_poly.pdbx_seq_one_letter_code
_entity_poly.pdbx_strand_id
1 'polypeptide(L)'
;MGLGSTSPGDLQVAMHVEDKKQEQNTNIHEQNVDRDQEQEMLTARLRGEDKKIAQIKRKLDLQLVLTAAVLYVWAYIDRGNLGNALVAGMDEDLGLVGNNRYSILAQVFFVTYILMELPSTLILRRISAAIWLPMTVVIFGIITLGQGFVHSWGALLVCRLLLGIFEGAFIPVGIFIIGAWYTRYEAQKRLAGFFVLGITSTGLSGLLAYGIQRMDGTAGIEGWRWIFIIEGIATCACGAVALFILPDLPARCTQRGLFGILPPFLTAEESDLIQARIESDRGDATQDKLTVKRVLLVLGDWKVWDLTLLLFYANVAQYAFAYFLPVILQRSFGYTAARSQLFTFPPYAVASVFVMFVAWLSDKVKLRGPIIILNSCLYFIGVAMMAFLTKPNQRYAGVFIGVAAYTYDTLTALAQVYSSLKLKNIKPIWTVNHGPTTSFYYRDPDGNKVELQVDNFSSSQEADDFVRTPMFAMNPMGTDIDADEWSSEILAKVRPDGTEGLDPVAIRRLKTRKEIGERYTAPENF
;
A
#
# COMPACT_ATOMS: atom_id res chain seq x y z
N MET A 1 -19.00 -55.56 42.17
CA MET A 1 -20.03 -54.51 42.33
C MET A 1 -19.45 -53.42 43.22
N GLY A 2 -19.46 -52.17 42.77
CA GLY A 2 -18.90 -51.03 43.50
C GLY A 2 -19.63 -49.76 43.08
N LEU A 3 -20.87 -49.62 43.53
CA LEU A 3 -21.62 -48.37 43.37
C LEU A 3 -21.06 -47.37 44.37
N GLY A 4 -20.22 -46.45 43.89
CA GLY A 4 -19.78 -45.30 44.68
C GLY A 4 -20.98 -44.39 44.93
N SER A 5 -21.39 -44.27 46.18
CA SER A 5 -22.43 -43.34 46.60
C SER A 5 -21.93 -41.89 46.44
N THR A 6 -22.50 -41.15 45.50
CA THR A 6 -22.35 -39.69 45.45
C THR A 6 -22.90 -39.08 46.74
N SER A 7 -22.12 -38.25 47.42
CA SER A 7 -22.58 -37.58 48.63
C SER A 7 -23.71 -36.61 48.28
N PRO A 8 -24.74 -36.43 49.13
CA PRO A 8 -25.73 -35.38 48.95
C PRO A 8 -25.11 -33.98 48.81
N GLY A 9 -23.95 -33.75 49.43
CA GLY A 9 -23.19 -32.50 49.29
C GLY A 9 -22.58 -32.30 47.90
N ASP A 10 -22.08 -33.36 47.26
CA ASP A 10 -21.48 -33.26 45.92
C ASP A 10 -22.54 -32.95 44.85
N LEU A 11 -23.74 -33.51 45.01
CA LEU A 11 -24.91 -33.18 44.19
C LEU A 11 -25.36 -31.73 44.39
N GLN A 12 -25.39 -31.23 45.63
CA GLN A 12 -25.71 -29.81 45.90
C GLN A 12 -24.68 -28.86 45.29
N VAL A 13 -23.37 -29.18 45.35
CA VAL A 13 -22.33 -28.34 44.72
C VAL A 13 -22.43 -28.38 43.19
N ALA A 14 -22.71 -29.54 42.59
CA ALA A 14 -22.91 -29.65 41.14
C ALA A 14 -24.12 -28.82 40.68
N MET A 15 -25.28 -28.97 41.32
CA MET A 15 -26.49 -28.19 41.03
C MET A 15 -26.24 -26.69 41.18
N HIS A 16 -25.60 -26.25 42.26
CA HIS A 16 -25.35 -24.82 42.50
C HIS A 16 -24.32 -24.20 41.52
N VAL A 17 -23.51 -25.02 40.83
CA VAL A 17 -22.65 -24.60 39.72
C VAL A 17 -23.41 -24.56 38.39
N GLU A 18 -24.38 -25.45 38.18
CA GLU A 18 -25.27 -25.40 37.01
C GLU A 18 -26.26 -24.23 37.09
N ASP A 19 -26.88 -23.98 38.25
CA ASP A 19 -27.75 -22.83 38.50
C ASP A 19 -27.02 -21.51 38.16
N LYS A 20 -25.79 -21.33 38.66
CA LYS A 20 -24.98 -20.13 38.36
C LYS A 20 -24.61 -19.99 36.89
N LYS A 21 -24.39 -21.11 36.18
CA LYS A 21 -24.18 -21.07 34.72
C LYS A 21 -25.46 -20.72 33.97
N GLN A 22 -26.62 -21.18 34.43
CA GLN A 22 -27.91 -20.80 33.86
C GLN A 22 -28.18 -19.31 34.11
N GLU A 23 -28.09 -18.82 35.35
CA GLU A 23 -28.22 -17.39 35.68
C GLU A 23 -27.27 -16.52 34.84
N GLN A 24 -26.01 -16.93 34.67
CA GLN A 24 -25.04 -16.18 33.87
C GLN A 24 -25.39 -16.20 32.37
N ASN A 25 -25.87 -17.31 31.83
CA ASN A 25 -26.34 -17.39 30.44
C ASN A 25 -27.63 -16.57 30.22
N THR A 26 -28.56 -16.57 31.17
CA THR A 26 -29.80 -15.77 31.10
C THR A 26 -29.47 -14.27 31.12
N ASN A 27 -28.59 -13.81 32.02
CA ASN A 27 -28.13 -12.42 32.03
C ASN A 27 -27.46 -12.00 30.72
N ILE A 28 -26.65 -12.88 30.11
CA ILE A 28 -26.04 -12.62 28.80
C ILE A 28 -27.11 -12.57 27.69
N HIS A 29 -28.13 -13.42 27.76
CA HIS A 29 -29.22 -13.43 26.79
C HIS A 29 -30.08 -12.17 26.88
N GLU A 30 -30.49 -11.75 28.08
CA GLU A 30 -31.25 -10.51 28.32
C GLU A 30 -30.46 -9.28 27.84
N GLN A 31 -29.17 -9.17 28.18
CA GLN A 31 -28.31 -8.07 27.70
C GLN A 31 -28.15 -8.04 26.17
N ASN A 32 -28.21 -9.18 25.49
CA ASN A 32 -28.18 -9.23 24.03
C ASN A 32 -29.54 -8.85 23.43
N VAL A 33 -30.66 -9.28 24.03
CA VAL A 33 -32.02 -8.92 23.56
C VAL A 33 -32.28 -7.42 23.70
N ASP A 34 -31.88 -6.80 24.82
CA ASP A 34 -31.99 -5.34 24.99
C ASP A 34 -31.14 -4.58 23.96
N ARG A 35 -29.91 -5.05 23.68
CA ARG A 35 -29.04 -4.48 22.64
C ARG A 35 -29.63 -4.62 21.24
N ASP A 36 -30.19 -5.78 20.91
CA ASP A 36 -30.79 -6.03 19.59
C ASP A 36 -32.00 -5.13 19.37
N GLN A 37 -32.85 -4.92 20.40
CA GLN A 37 -33.96 -3.97 20.35
C GLN A 37 -33.49 -2.51 20.25
N GLU A 38 -32.44 -2.12 20.98
CA GLU A 38 -31.85 -0.78 20.89
C GLU A 38 -31.26 -0.52 19.48
N GLN A 39 -30.55 -1.50 18.91
CA GLN A 39 -30.03 -1.42 17.54
C GLN A 39 -31.15 -1.39 16.48
N GLU A 40 -32.24 -2.14 16.66
CA GLU A 40 -33.39 -2.10 15.74
C GLU A 40 -34.11 -0.75 15.78
N MET A 41 -34.32 -0.17 16.97
CA MET A 41 -34.85 1.19 17.13
C MET A 41 -33.94 2.26 16.54
N LEU A 42 -32.62 2.18 16.75
CA LEU A 42 -31.64 3.07 16.10
C LEU A 42 -31.71 2.94 14.57
N THR A 43 -31.78 1.71 14.05
CA THR A 43 -31.84 1.45 12.61
C THR A 43 -33.12 2.01 11.99
N ALA A 44 -34.26 1.88 12.67
CA ALA A 44 -35.53 2.47 12.25
C ALA A 44 -35.47 4.01 12.22
N ARG A 45 -34.88 4.64 13.24
CA ARG A 45 -34.65 6.10 13.28
C ARG A 45 -33.75 6.56 12.13
N LEU A 46 -32.65 5.85 11.85
CA LEU A 46 -31.72 6.19 10.77
C LEU A 46 -32.37 6.13 9.39
N ARG A 47 -33.19 5.10 9.11
CA ARG A 47 -33.95 4.98 7.85
C ARG A 47 -34.92 6.15 7.61
N GLY A 48 -35.47 6.73 8.67
CA GLY A 48 -36.31 7.93 8.58
C GLY A 48 -35.57 9.18 8.10
N GLU A 49 -34.25 9.25 8.30
CA GLU A 49 -33.43 10.45 8.06
C GLU A 49 -32.40 10.29 6.93
N ASP A 50 -32.45 9.21 6.14
CA ASP A 50 -31.53 8.90 5.03
C ASP A 50 -31.23 10.09 4.09
N LYS A 51 -32.25 10.92 3.80
CA LYS A 51 -32.09 12.13 2.97
C LYS A 51 -31.19 13.19 3.61
N LYS A 52 -31.34 13.45 4.92
CA LYS A 52 -30.47 14.36 5.68
C LYS A 52 -29.05 13.79 5.76
N ILE A 53 -28.92 12.50 6.08
CA ILE A 53 -27.62 11.80 6.13
C ILE A 53 -26.90 11.93 4.77
N ALA A 54 -27.60 11.77 3.65
CA ALA A 54 -27.02 11.95 2.32
C ALA A 54 -26.58 13.40 2.02
N GLN A 55 -27.32 14.41 2.47
CA GLN A 55 -26.94 15.83 2.34
C GLN A 55 -25.69 16.15 3.16
N ILE A 56 -25.65 15.72 4.41
CA ILE A 56 -24.50 15.92 5.31
C ILE A 56 -23.26 15.22 4.75
N LYS A 57 -23.38 13.97 4.26
CA LYS A 57 -22.26 13.26 3.64
C LYS A 57 -21.70 13.99 2.43
N ARG A 58 -22.54 14.58 1.56
CA ARG A 58 -22.07 15.40 0.43
C ARG A 58 -21.32 16.65 0.88
N LYS A 59 -21.79 17.32 1.94
CA LYS A 59 -21.11 18.47 2.55
C LYS A 59 -19.75 18.06 3.12
N LEU A 60 -19.67 16.93 3.82
CA LEU A 60 -18.42 16.35 4.33
C LEU A 60 -17.47 15.89 3.22
N ASP A 61 -17.97 15.28 2.14
CA ASP A 61 -17.12 14.87 1.01
C ASP A 61 -16.49 16.08 0.32
N LEU A 62 -17.26 17.15 0.11
CA LEU A 62 -16.76 18.40 -0.48
C LEU A 62 -15.82 19.19 0.44
N GLN A 63 -15.95 19.07 1.77
CA GLN A 63 -15.22 19.93 2.72
C GLN A 63 -14.10 19.21 3.46
N LEU A 64 -14.30 17.96 3.87
CA LEU A 64 -13.29 17.15 4.56
C LEU A 64 -12.45 16.34 3.56
N VAL A 65 -13.10 15.56 2.67
CA VAL A 65 -12.40 14.61 1.79
C VAL A 65 -11.62 15.35 0.70
N LEU A 66 -12.21 16.39 0.09
CA LEU A 66 -11.51 17.22 -0.90
C LEU A 66 -10.32 17.99 -0.29
N THR A 67 -10.49 18.59 0.88
CA THR A 67 -9.37 19.29 1.55
C THR A 67 -8.27 18.31 1.95
N ALA A 68 -8.61 17.15 2.52
CA ALA A 68 -7.64 16.10 2.81
C ALA A 68 -6.94 15.60 1.54
N ALA A 69 -7.64 15.48 0.41
CA ALA A 69 -7.07 15.09 -0.88
C ALA A 69 -6.02 16.11 -1.35
N VAL A 70 -6.33 17.41 -1.32
CA VAL A 70 -5.40 18.47 -1.72
C VAL A 70 -4.15 18.48 -0.83
N LEU A 71 -4.31 18.36 0.50
CA LEU A 71 -3.17 18.29 1.41
C LEU A 71 -2.32 17.03 1.18
N TYR A 72 -2.96 15.91 0.85
CA TYR A 72 -2.28 14.63 0.56
C TYR A 72 -1.51 14.66 -0.76
N VAL A 73 -2.05 15.33 -1.78
CA VAL A 73 -1.37 15.61 -3.04
C VAL A 73 -0.08 16.40 -2.79
N TRP A 74 -0.16 17.50 -2.03
CA TRP A 74 1.01 18.33 -1.69
C TRP A 74 2.04 17.58 -0.85
N ALA A 75 1.64 16.78 0.15
CA ALA A 75 2.56 15.97 0.94
C ALA A 75 3.36 14.97 0.08
N TYR A 76 2.73 14.33 -0.92
CA TYR A 76 3.43 13.44 -1.85
C TYR A 76 4.34 14.18 -2.84
N ILE A 77 3.95 15.40 -3.23
CA ILE A 77 4.76 16.29 -4.08
C ILE A 77 6.04 16.72 -3.35
N ASP A 78 5.93 17.28 -2.13
CA ASP A 78 7.06 17.68 -1.28
C ASP A 78 8.05 16.53 -1.06
N ARG A 79 7.55 15.30 -0.92
CA ARG A 79 8.36 14.09 -0.77
C ARG A 79 9.15 13.73 -2.04
N GLY A 80 8.53 13.86 -3.21
CA GLY A 80 9.15 13.61 -4.52
C GLY A 80 10.27 14.59 -4.89
N ASN A 81 10.24 15.80 -4.32
CA ASN A 81 11.16 16.89 -4.66
C ASN A 81 12.64 16.58 -4.45
N LEU A 82 12.98 15.63 -3.55
CA LEU A 82 14.37 15.23 -3.36
C LEU A 82 15.01 14.66 -4.64
N GLY A 83 14.25 13.84 -5.40
CA GLY A 83 14.72 13.25 -6.66
C GLY A 83 14.71 14.26 -7.81
N ASN A 84 13.68 15.10 -7.88
CA ASN A 84 13.57 16.14 -8.91
C ASN A 84 14.63 17.24 -8.76
N ALA A 85 14.93 17.66 -7.53
CA ALA A 85 15.98 18.63 -7.21
C ALA A 85 17.39 18.07 -7.48
N LEU A 86 17.63 16.77 -7.22
CA LEU A 86 18.91 16.12 -7.54
C LEU A 86 19.20 16.21 -9.05
N VAL A 87 18.18 15.92 -9.87
CA VAL A 87 18.27 16.00 -11.33
C VAL A 87 18.46 17.44 -11.82
N ALA A 88 18.11 18.43 -11.00
CA ALA A 88 18.19 19.86 -11.30
C ALA A 88 19.45 20.57 -10.76
N GLY A 89 20.51 19.83 -10.40
CA GLY A 89 21.84 20.39 -10.06
C GLY A 89 22.17 20.44 -8.56
N MET A 90 21.24 20.03 -7.69
CA MET A 90 21.47 19.99 -6.23
C MET A 90 22.63 19.05 -5.82
N ASP A 91 23.01 18.10 -6.68
CA ASP A 91 24.14 17.20 -6.44
C ASP A 91 25.51 17.86 -6.56
N GLU A 92 25.67 18.79 -7.49
CA GLU A 92 26.88 19.60 -7.67
C GLU A 92 26.98 20.64 -6.54
N ASP A 93 25.94 21.44 -6.31
CA ASP A 93 25.94 22.55 -5.35
C ASP A 93 26.15 22.11 -3.89
N LEU A 94 25.57 20.97 -3.48
CA LEU A 94 25.67 20.46 -2.11
C LEU A 94 26.71 19.35 -1.94
N GLY A 95 27.46 19.00 -3.00
CA GLY A 95 28.47 17.95 -2.97
C GLY A 95 27.89 16.59 -2.57
N LEU A 96 26.78 16.19 -3.19
CA LEU A 96 26.09 14.92 -2.93
C LEU A 96 26.72 13.73 -3.67
N VAL A 97 27.60 14.00 -4.63
CA VAL A 97 28.35 13.00 -5.42
C VAL A 97 29.45 12.37 -4.56
N GLY A 98 29.06 11.46 -3.66
CA GLY A 98 29.99 10.65 -2.86
C GLY A 98 29.39 10.14 -1.55
N ASN A 99 29.95 9.03 -1.07
CA ASN A 99 29.72 8.50 0.30
C ASN A 99 28.25 8.32 0.70
N ASN A 100 27.38 7.91 -0.24
CA ASN A 100 25.93 7.68 -0.06
C ASN A 100 25.13 8.87 0.52
N ARG A 101 25.66 10.11 0.43
CA ARG A 101 25.05 11.32 1.02
C ARG A 101 23.60 11.57 0.63
N TYR A 102 23.24 11.30 -0.63
CA TYR A 102 21.85 11.40 -1.12
C TYR A 102 20.93 10.39 -0.43
N SER A 103 21.32 9.10 -0.41
CA SER A 103 20.54 8.03 0.20
C SER A 103 20.33 8.26 1.70
N ILE A 104 21.33 8.82 2.40
CA ILE A 104 21.20 9.23 3.81
C ILE A 104 20.11 10.30 3.97
N LEU A 105 20.09 11.34 3.13
CA LEU A 105 19.04 12.38 3.18
C LEU A 105 17.63 11.82 2.95
N ALA A 106 17.48 10.83 2.06
CA ALA A 106 16.22 10.14 1.81
C ALA A 106 15.79 9.26 3.00
N GLN A 107 16.73 8.53 3.61
CA GLN A 107 16.45 7.58 4.71
C GLN A 107 16.19 8.26 6.06
N VAL A 108 16.94 9.31 6.40
CA VAL A 108 16.88 9.98 7.71
C VAL A 108 15.50 10.61 7.98
N PHE A 109 14.81 11.05 6.92
CA PHE A 109 13.41 11.47 6.97
C PHE A 109 12.49 10.38 7.56
N PHE A 110 12.59 9.13 7.09
CA PHE A 110 11.73 8.04 7.55
C PHE A 110 11.98 7.64 9.01
N VAL A 111 13.21 7.77 9.50
CA VAL A 111 13.54 7.47 10.91
C VAL A 111 12.75 8.39 11.85
N THR A 112 12.74 9.70 11.55
CA THR A 112 11.98 10.68 12.35
C THR A 112 10.48 10.59 12.14
N TYR A 113 10.05 10.26 10.92
CA TYR A 113 8.65 10.02 10.57
C TYR A 113 8.03 8.89 11.41
N ILE A 114 8.63 7.69 11.40
CA ILE A 114 8.14 6.51 12.14
C ILE A 114 8.10 6.78 13.65
N LEU A 115 9.11 7.47 14.20
CA LEU A 115 9.15 7.83 15.62
C LEU A 115 8.02 8.78 16.04
N MET A 116 7.45 9.56 15.11
CA MET A 116 6.40 10.55 15.39
C MET A 116 4.98 10.10 15.02
N GLU A 117 4.79 9.02 14.26
CA GLU A 117 3.45 8.45 13.99
C GLU A 117 2.70 8.07 15.28
N LEU A 118 3.35 7.38 16.22
CA LEU A 118 2.72 6.99 17.49
C LEU A 118 2.45 8.20 18.42
N PRO A 119 3.40 9.10 18.71
CA PRO A 119 3.12 10.30 19.50
C PRO A 119 2.03 11.21 18.92
N SER A 120 2.02 11.43 17.60
CA SER A 120 1.07 12.35 16.96
C SER A 120 -0.39 11.89 17.09
N THR A 121 -0.66 10.59 16.95
CA THR A 121 -2.01 10.03 17.17
C THR A 121 -2.49 10.14 18.63
N LEU A 122 -1.56 10.17 19.60
CA LEU A 122 -1.89 10.43 21.00
C LEU A 122 -2.14 11.93 21.28
N ILE A 123 -1.37 12.82 20.64
CA ILE A 123 -1.56 14.28 20.73
C ILE A 123 -2.96 14.68 20.22
N LEU A 124 -3.47 14.01 19.19
CA LEU A 124 -4.80 14.21 18.62
C LEU A 124 -5.97 13.98 19.62
N ARG A 125 -5.73 13.26 20.72
CA ARG A 125 -6.74 13.11 21.80
C ARG A 125 -6.83 14.36 22.68
N ARG A 126 -5.79 15.18 22.70
CA ARG A 126 -5.68 16.43 23.49
C ARG A 126 -5.97 17.67 22.64
N ILE A 127 -5.44 17.72 21.42
CA ILE A 127 -5.58 18.86 20.50
C ILE A 127 -6.68 18.57 19.48
N SER A 128 -7.49 19.59 19.13
CA SER A 128 -8.51 19.51 18.08
C SER A 128 -7.92 19.02 16.75
N ALA A 129 -8.64 18.11 16.08
CA ALA A 129 -8.18 17.52 14.83
C ALA A 129 -8.18 18.52 13.67
N ALA A 130 -9.16 19.43 13.68
CA ALA A 130 -9.27 20.56 12.75
C ALA A 130 -8.07 21.53 12.82
N ILE A 131 -7.41 21.62 13.98
CA ILE A 131 -6.27 22.52 14.19
C ILE A 131 -4.96 21.74 13.96
N TRP A 132 -4.83 20.54 14.50
CA TRP A 132 -3.58 19.78 14.45
C TRP A 132 -3.15 19.43 13.03
N LEU A 133 -4.04 18.86 12.20
CA LEU A 133 -3.68 18.43 10.85
C LEU A 133 -3.21 19.59 9.96
N PRO A 134 -3.93 20.73 9.85
CA PRO A 134 -3.48 21.82 9.00
C PRO A 134 -2.29 22.58 9.58
N MET A 135 -2.16 22.68 10.91
CA MET A 135 -0.93 23.23 11.54
C MET A 135 0.30 22.41 11.18
N THR A 136 0.23 21.07 11.19
CA THR A 136 1.38 20.25 10.77
C THR A 136 1.72 20.45 9.30
N VAL A 137 0.72 20.68 8.43
CA VAL A 137 0.97 21.01 7.00
C VAL A 137 1.65 22.36 6.83
N VAL A 138 1.21 23.40 7.54
CA VAL A 138 1.90 24.71 7.50
C VAL A 138 3.34 24.58 8.00
N ILE A 139 3.58 23.83 9.08
CA ILE A 139 4.94 23.66 9.63
C ILE A 139 5.84 22.88 8.66
N PHE A 140 5.38 21.77 8.08
CA PHE A 140 6.22 21.02 7.13
C PHE A 140 6.43 21.80 5.82
N GLY A 141 5.43 22.56 5.34
CA GLY A 141 5.59 23.46 4.19
C GLY A 141 6.64 24.56 4.43
N ILE A 142 6.71 25.13 5.64
CA ILE A 142 7.76 26.09 6.03
C ILE A 142 9.14 25.41 6.01
N ILE A 143 9.23 24.14 6.41
CA ILE A 143 10.48 23.37 6.36
C ILE A 143 10.86 23.05 4.91
N THR A 144 9.92 22.66 4.05
CA THR A 144 10.12 22.48 2.59
C THR A 144 10.65 23.77 1.96
N LEU A 145 10.02 24.91 2.22
CA LEU A 145 10.47 26.24 1.79
C LEU A 145 11.91 26.50 2.26
N GLY A 146 12.22 26.17 3.52
CA GLY A 146 13.55 26.29 4.10
C GLY A 146 14.62 25.46 3.39
N GLN A 147 14.28 24.31 2.78
CA GLN A 147 15.23 23.48 2.02
C GLN A 147 15.81 24.23 0.81
N GLY A 148 15.06 25.14 0.18
CA GLY A 148 15.57 25.95 -0.93
C GLY A 148 16.68 26.93 -0.54
N PHE A 149 16.74 27.36 0.72
CA PHE A 149 17.74 28.32 1.23
C PHE A 149 18.99 27.64 1.83
N VAL A 150 19.10 26.32 1.72
CA VAL A 150 20.22 25.55 2.27
C VAL A 150 21.47 25.68 1.40
N HIS A 151 22.64 25.80 2.05
CA HIS A 151 23.95 25.90 1.40
C HIS A 151 24.91 24.75 1.77
N SER A 152 24.44 23.73 2.52
CA SER A 152 25.29 22.60 2.92
C SER A 152 24.48 21.32 3.15
N TRP A 153 25.10 20.17 2.90
CA TRP A 153 24.50 18.85 3.16
C TRP A 153 24.00 18.68 4.60
N GLY A 154 24.75 19.20 5.59
CA GLY A 154 24.37 19.11 7.01
C GLY A 154 23.10 19.90 7.33
N ALA A 155 22.93 21.09 6.76
CA ALA A 155 21.70 21.86 6.92
C ALA A 155 20.50 21.17 6.22
N LEU A 156 20.71 20.57 5.04
CA LEU A 156 19.65 19.81 4.35
C LEU A 156 19.23 18.58 5.18
N LEU A 157 20.18 17.91 5.84
CA LEU A 157 19.93 16.79 6.75
C LEU A 157 19.08 17.22 7.96
N VAL A 158 19.36 18.39 8.55
CA VAL A 158 18.53 18.94 9.64
C VAL A 158 17.13 19.25 9.14
N CYS A 159 16.97 19.88 7.97
CA CYS A 159 15.64 20.10 7.38
C CYS A 159 14.91 18.77 7.11
N ARG A 160 15.60 17.70 6.68
CA ARG A 160 14.99 16.37 6.46
C ARG A 160 14.53 15.70 7.76
N LEU A 161 15.29 15.83 8.85
CA LEU A 161 14.87 15.39 10.19
C LEU A 161 13.61 16.14 10.67
N LEU A 162 13.61 17.47 10.54
CA LEU A 162 12.47 18.29 10.95
C LEU A 162 11.22 17.97 10.11
N LEU A 163 11.39 17.80 8.79
CA LEU A 163 10.28 17.43 7.89
C LEU A 163 9.64 16.11 8.33
N GLY A 164 10.46 15.08 8.61
CA GLY A 164 9.97 13.78 9.11
C GLY A 164 9.20 13.89 10.43
N ILE A 165 9.65 14.74 11.36
CA ILE A 165 8.97 14.95 12.66
C ILE A 165 7.53 15.46 12.48
N PHE A 166 7.31 16.42 11.58
CA PHE A 166 5.99 17.04 11.41
C PHE A 166 5.11 16.33 10.37
N GLU A 167 5.69 15.81 9.29
CA GLU A 167 4.97 15.07 8.25
C GLU A 167 4.52 13.68 8.75
N GLY A 168 5.23 13.08 9.71
CA GLY A 168 4.85 11.81 10.37
C GLY A 168 3.47 11.82 11.02
N ALA A 169 2.94 13.00 11.37
CA ALA A 169 1.59 13.14 11.89
C ALA A 169 0.50 13.00 10.81
N PHE A 170 0.81 13.33 9.56
CA PHE A 170 -0.19 13.68 8.54
C PHE A 170 -1.09 12.49 8.14
N ILE A 171 -0.49 11.38 7.71
CA ILE A 171 -1.23 10.18 7.27
C ILE A 171 -2.07 9.56 8.40
N PRO A 172 -1.53 9.24 9.59
CA PRO A 172 -2.31 8.55 10.62
C PRO A 172 -3.41 9.45 11.22
N VAL A 173 -3.18 10.77 11.34
CA VAL A 173 -4.23 11.72 11.75
C VAL A 173 -5.33 11.80 10.68
N GLY A 174 -4.98 11.86 9.39
CA GLY A 174 -5.94 11.83 8.29
C GLY A 174 -6.84 10.59 8.33
N ILE A 175 -6.26 9.40 8.45
CA ILE A 175 -6.98 8.12 8.58
C ILE A 175 -7.93 8.15 9.79
N PHE A 176 -7.49 8.65 10.95
CA PHE A 176 -8.32 8.77 12.13
C PHE A 176 -9.53 9.69 11.92
N ILE A 177 -9.35 10.86 11.31
CA ILE A 177 -10.44 11.81 11.06
C ILE A 177 -11.48 11.18 10.12
N ILE A 178 -11.05 10.52 9.03
CA ILE A 178 -11.96 9.81 8.12
C ILE A 178 -12.73 8.72 8.88
N GLY A 179 -12.03 7.91 9.69
CA GLY A 179 -12.65 6.86 10.52
C GLY A 179 -13.58 7.39 11.63
N ALA A 180 -13.49 8.68 11.96
CA ALA A 180 -14.37 9.35 12.92
C ALA A 180 -15.60 10.02 12.28
N TRP A 181 -15.68 10.07 10.94
CA TRP A 181 -16.79 10.68 10.19
C TRP A 181 -17.57 9.68 9.32
N TYR A 182 -16.98 8.55 8.98
CA TYR A 182 -17.54 7.57 8.04
C TYR A 182 -17.60 6.16 8.64
N THR A 183 -18.56 5.36 8.16
CA THR A 183 -18.65 3.92 8.50
C THR A 183 -17.47 3.13 7.90
N ARG A 184 -17.19 1.93 8.42
CA ARG A 184 -16.02 1.11 8.04
C ARG A 184 -15.88 0.97 6.52
N TYR A 185 -16.98 0.68 5.81
CA TYR A 185 -17.01 0.55 4.34
C TYR A 185 -16.90 1.88 3.59
N GLU A 186 -17.47 2.97 4.13
CA GLU A 186 -17.38 4.30 3.54
C GLU A 186 -15.98 4.91 3.67
N ALA A 187 -15.28 4.65 4.77
CA ALA A 187 -13.91 5.08 5.00
C ALA A 187 -12.93 4.39 4.04
N GLN A 188 -13.07 3.06 3.84
CA GLN A 188 -12.21 2.29 2.93
C GLN A 188 -12.22 2.81 1.48
N LYS A 189 -13.40 3.18 0.95
CA LYS A 189 -13.51 3.75 -0.41
C LYS A 189 -12.77 5.08 -0.56
N ARG A 190 -12.84 5.94 0.46
CA ARG A 190 -12.13 7.24 0.48
C ARG A 190 -10.63 7.04 0.61
N LEU A 191 -10.20 6.09 1.45
CA LEU A 191 -8.80 5.72 1.61
C LEU A 191 -8.19 5.15 0.31
N ALA A 192 -8.91 4.30 -0.41
CA ALA A 192 -8.49 3.83 -1.73
C ALA A 192 -8.33 5.00 -2.74
N GLY A 193 -9.25 5.98 -2.71
CA GLY A 193 -9.12 7.22 -3.48
C GLY A 193 -7.86 8.03 -3.14
N PHE A 194 -7.52 8.16 -1.84
CA PHE A 194 -6.27 8.84 -1.44
C PHE A 194 -5.03 8.11 -1.95
N PHE A 195 -4.96 6.77 -1.87
CA PHE A 195 -3.81 6.03 -2.41
C PHE A 195 -3.60 6.26 -3.92
N VAL A 196 -4.68 6.28 -4.72
CA VAL A 196 -4.60 6.58 -6.16
C VAL A 196 -4.15 8.02 -6.42
N LEU A 197 -4.64 8.97 -5.60
CA LEU A 197 -4.17 10.35 -5.64
C LEU A 197 -2.68 10.45 -5.32
N GLY A 198 -2.15 9.69 -4.35
CA GLY A 198 -0.71 9.68 -4.02
C GLY A 198 0.17 9.20 -5.18
N ILE A 199 -0.25 8.15 -5.87
CA ILE A 199 0.43 7.65 -7.09
C ILE A 199 0.42 8.72 -8.18
N THR A 200 -0.74 9.34 -8.45
CA THR A 200 -0.86 10.41 -9.44
C THR A 200 -0.01 11.63 -9.07
N SER A 201 0.03 11.99 -7.78
CA SER A 201 0.78 13.14 -7.24
C SER A 201 2.29 12.97 -7.38
N THR A 202 2.79 11.74 -7.23
CA THR A 202 4.20 11.42 -7.46
C THR A 202 4.61 11.71 -8.92
N GLY A 203 3.72 11.41 -9.88
CA GLY A 203 3.90 11.82 -11.28
C GLY A 203 3.79 13.34 -11.50
N LEU A 204 2.84 13.99 -10.83
CA LEU A 204 2.64 15.45 -10.93
C LEU A 204 3.83 16.26 -10.37
N SER A 205 4.51 15.78 -9.33
CA SER A 205 5.76 16.40 -8.82
C SER A 205 6.81 16.53 -9.92
N GLY A 206 7.03 15.47 -10.72
CA GLY A 206 7.94 15.54 -11.87
C GLY A 206 7.50 16.56 -12.94
N LEU A 207 6.19 16.70 -13.16
CA LEU A 207 5.65 17.68 -14.12
C LEU A 207 5.76 19.14 -13.61
N LEU A 208 5.56 19.36 -12.31
CA LEU A 208 5.74 20.67 -11.66
C LEU A 208 7.22 21.07 -11.66
N ALA A 209 8.11 20.17 -11.27
CA ALA A 209 9.54 20.36 -11.32
C ALA A 209 10.04 20.73 -12.73
N TYR A 210 9.51 20.09 -13.78
CA TYR A 210 9.80 20.44 -15.18
C TYR A 210 9.43 21.88 -15.54
N GLY A 211 8.31 22.38 -15.01
CA GLY A 211 7.89 23.76 -15.18
C GLY A 211 8.78 24.73 -14.41
N ILE A 212 9.01 24.44 -13.13
CA ILE A 212 9.75 25.30 -12.20
C ILE A 212 11.25 25.36 -12.54
N GLN A 213 11.86 24.27 -13.01
CA GLN A 213 13.28 24.25 -13.40
C GLN A 213 13.61 25.31 -14.48
N ARG A 214 12.63 25.75 -15.29
CA ARG A 214 12.82 26.84 -16.26
C ARG A 214 13.09 28.21 -15.63
N MET A 215 12.95 28.33 -14.31
CA MET A 215 13.31 29.52 -13.53
C MET A 215 14.78 29.50 -13.07
N ASP A 216 15.58 28.54 -13.52
CA ASP A 216 17.02 28.50 -13.25
C ASP A 216 17.72 29.82 -13.64
N GLY A 217 18.54 30.34 -12.72
CA GLY A 217 19.20 31.65 -12.84
C GLY A 217 18.30 32.87 -12.60
N THR A 218 16.98 32.72 -12.47
CA THR A 218 16.11 33.85 -12.12
C THR A 218 16.40 34.33 -10.70
N ALA A 219 16.54 35.65 -10.53
CA ALA A 219 17.04 36.31 -9.32
C ALA A 219 18.43 35.81 -8.83
N GLY A 220 19.21 35.11 -9.66
CA GLY A 220 20.48 34.50 -9.26
C GLY A 220 20.32 33.24 -8.39
N ILE A 221 19.15 32.60 -8.44
CA ILE A 221 18.80 31.40 -7.68
C ILE A 221 18.73 30.19 -8.63
N GLU A 222 19.35 29.09 -8.21
CA GLU A 222 19.48 27.83 -8.93
C GLU A 222 18.12 27.11 -9.04
N GLY A 223 17.85 26.48 -10.18
CA GLY A 223 16.53 25.91 -10.51
C GLY A 223 16.00 24.88 -9.50
N TRP A 224 16.88 24.12 -8.84
CA TRP A 224 16.47 23.15 -7.80
C TRP A 224 15.95 23.81 -6.52
N ARG A 225 16.43 25.02 -6.18
CA ARG A 225 15.95 25.77 -5.01
C ARG A 225 14.53 26.28 -5.23
N TRP A 226 14.24 26.73 -6.46
CA TRP A 226 12.91 27.21 -6.84
C TRP A 226 11.83 26.13 -6.68
N ILE A 227 12.15 24.85 -6.90
CA ILE A 227 11.24 23.72 -6.64
C ILE A 227 10.81 23.74 -5.17
N PHE A 228 11.77 23.72 -4.24
CA PHE A 228 11.47 23.75 -2.80
C PHE A 228 10.76 25.04 -2.34
N ILE A 229 11.13 26.20 -2.89
CA ILE A 229 10.53 27.48 -2.52
C ILE A 229 9.06 27.56 -2.97
N ILE A 230 8.77 27.30 -4.25
CA ILE A 230 7.41 27.47 -4.80
C ILE A 230 6.46 26.43 -4.22
N GLU A 231 6.89 25.18 -4.13
CA GLU A 231 6.06 24.10 -3.62
C GLU A 231 5.86 24.21 -2.10
N GLY A 232 6.89 24.61 -1.35
CA GLY A 232 6.76 24.95 0.07
C GLY A 232 5.78 26.12 0.33
N ILE A 233 5.79 27.17 -0.50
CA ILE A 233 4.79 28.26 -0.42
C ILE A 233 3.38 27.73 -0.69
N ALA A 234 3.20 26.90 -1.71
CA ALA A 234 1.90 26.33 -2.06
C ALA A 234 1.35 25.40 -0.96
N THR A 235 2.20 24.52 -0.41
CA THR A 235 1.90 23.68 0.76
C THR A 235 1.49 24.52 1.97
N CYS A 236 2.22 25.62 2.27
CA CYS A 236 1.85 26.56 3.34
C CYS A 236 0.48 27.20 3.10
N ALA A 237 0.20 27.65 1.87
CA ALA A 237 -1.08 28.27 1.52
C ALA A 237 -2.24 27.28 1.64
N CYS A 238 -2.07 26.04 1.16
CA CYS A 238 -3.08 24.99 1.30
C CYS A 238 -3.31 24.60 2.77
N GLY A 239 -2.26 24.50 3.59
CA GLY A 239 -2.38 24.28 5.03
C GLY A 239 -3.10 25.43 5.75
N ALA A 240 -2.78 26.67 5.41
CA ALA A 240 -3.43 27.85 5.98
C ALA A 240 -4.92 27.93 5.59
N VAL A 241 -5.28 27.63 4.35
CA VAL A 241 -6.67 27.53 3.90
C VAL A 241 -7.40 26.38 4.62
N ALA A 242 -6.73 25.24 4.81
CA ALA A 242 -7.31 24.10 5.52
C ALA A 242 -7.63 24.38 7.00
N LEU A 243 -6.90 25.28 7.68
CA LEU A 243 -7.24 25.73 9.05
C LEU A 243 -8.66 26.33 9.16
N PHE A 244 -9.17 26.95 8.08
CA PHE A 244 -10.50 27.56 8.05
C PHE A 244 -11.59 26.60 7.53
N ILE A 245 -11.21 25.59 6.75
CA ILE A 245 -12.14 24.70 6.05
C ILE A 245 -12.34 23.36 6.77
N LEU A 246 -11.32 22.82 7.45
CA LEU A 246 -11.37 21.46 7.99
C LEU A 246 -12.34 21.35 9.20
N PRO A 247 -13.36 20.47 9.17
CA PRO A 247 -14.21 20.23 10.33
C PRO A 247 -13.47 19.42 11.41
N ASP A 248 -13.81 19.64 12.69
CA ASP A 248 -13.27 18.88 13.82
C ASP A 248 -13.95 17.50 13.93
N LEU A 249 -13.89 16.85 15.08
CA LEU A 249 -14.64 15.62 15.36
C LEU A 249 -16.16 15.90 15.47
N PRO A 250 -17.05 14.94 15.13
CA PRO A 250 -18.51 15.13 15.17
C PRO A 250 -19.03 15.71 16.49
N ALA A 251 -18.54 15.19 17.61
CA ALA A 251 -18.89 15.63 18.97
C ALA A 251 -18.45 17.08 19.31
N ARG A 252 -17.59 17.70 18.49
CA ARG A 252 -17.12 19.09 18.65
C ARG A 252 -17.67 20.05 17.59
N CYS A 253 -18.18 19.54 16.47
CA CYS A 253 -18.71 20.36 15.37
C CYS A 253 -20.02 21.12 15.66
N THR A 254 -20.64 20.87 16.81
CA THR A 254 -21.74 21.66 17.38
C THR A 254 -21.27 22.97 18.04
N GLN A 255 -19.97 23.09 18.33
CA GLN A 255 -19.35 24.32 18.83
C GLN A 255 -18.96 25.24 17.65
N ARG A 256 -18.82 26.56 17.91
CA ARG A 256 -18.32 27.49 16.90
C ARG A 256 -16.89 27.12 16.50
N GLY A 257 -16.62 27.12 15.20
CA GLY A 257 -15.30 26.79 14.65
C GLY A 257 -14.23 27.84 15.00
N LEU A 258 -12.97 27.50 14.69
CA LEU A 258 -11.72 28.25 14.88
C LEU A 258 -11.85 29.58 15.67
N PHE A 259 -11.42 29.57 16.93
CA PHE A 259 -11.47 30.70 17.88
C PHE A 259 -12.85 31.35 18.10
N GLY A 260 -13.94 30.66 17.76
CA GLY A 260 -15.31 31.15 17.94
C GLY A 260 -15.84 32.01 16.79
N ILE A 261 -15.12 32.08 15.67
CA ILE A 261 -15.39 32.97 14.54
C ILE A 261 -16.34 32.31 13.53
N LEU A 262 -16.19 31.02 13.26
CA LEU A 262 -17.02 30.30 12.28
C LEU A 262 -18.33 29.80 12.90
N PRO A 263 -19.44 29.78 12.13
CA PRO A 263 -20.68 29.14 12.58
C PRO A 263 -20.45 27.63 12.82
N PRO A 264 -21.23 27.00 13.73
CA PRO A 264 -21.15 25.56 13.94
C PRO A 264 -21.43 24.82 12.63
N PHE A 265 -20.62 23.80 12.33
CA PHE A 265 -20.68 23.10 11.05
C PHE A 265 -21.93 22.22 10.91
N LEU A 266 -22.44 21.74 12.05
CA LEU A 266 -23.64 20.92 12.22
C LEU A 266 -24.48 21.45 13.37
N THR A 267 -25.79 21.24 13.28
CA THR A 267 -26.69 21.37 14.44
C THR A 267 -26.50 20.19 15.41
N ALA A 268 -27.04 20.31 16.63
CA ALA A 268 -26.97 19.23 17.62
C ALA A 268 -27.63 17.94 17.12
N GLU A 269 -28.84 18.05 16.55
CA GLU A 269 -29.57 16.92 15.98
C GLU A 269 -28.79 16.18 14.88
N GLU A 270 -28.12 16.93 13.98
CA GLU A 270 -27.32 16.33 12.91
C GLU A 270 -26.04 15.67 13.44
N SER A 271 -25.41 16.21 14.48
CA SER A 271 -24.25 15.58 15.11
C SER A 271 -24.63 14.28 15.83
N ASP A 272 -25.73 14.29 16.59
CA ASP A 272 -26.26 13.11 17.27
C ASP A 272 -26.63 12.00 16.27
N LEU A 273 -27.24 12.37 15.13
CA LEU A 273 -27.57 11.45 14.05
C LEU A 273 -26.33 10.77 13.45
N ILE A 274 -25.24 11.50 13.26
CA ILE A 274 -23.97 10.96 12.74
C ILE A 274 -23.28 10.08 13.78
N GLN A 275 -23.25 10.51 15.05
CA GLN A 275 -22.65 9.73 16.14
C GLN A 275 -23.41 8.41 16.33
N ALA A 276 -24.74 8.44 16.39
CA ALA A 276 -25.59 7.25 16.45
C ALA A 276 -25.34 6.29 15.28
N ARG A 277 -25.19 6.83 14.06
CA ARG A 277 -24.85 6.03 12.86
C ARG A 277 -23.48 5.36 12.96
N ILE A 278 -22.47 6.07 13.47
CA ILE A 278 -21.10 5.54 13.60
C ILE A 278 -21.05 4.49 14.71
N GLU A 279 -21.75 4.70 15.83
CA GLU A 279 -21.81 3.73 16.93
C GLU A 279 -22.54 2.44 16.49
N SER A 280 -23.65 2.58 15.76
CA SER A 280 -24.38 1.45 15.17
C SER A 280 -23.57 0.63 14.16
N ASP A 281 -22.63 1.23 13.42
CA ASP A 281 -21.71 0.53 12.51
C ASP A 281 -20.49 -0.04 13.25
N ARG A 282 -20.12 0.54 14.39
CA ARG A 282 -18.99 0.08 15.19
C ARG A 282 -19.33 -1.15 16.01
N GLY A 283 -20.52 -1.26 16.61
CA GLY A 283 -21.03 -2.46 17.32
C GLY A 283 -20.25 -2.89 18.58
N ASP A 284 -19.04 -2.37 18.75
CA ASP A 284 -18.04 -2.72 19.75
C ASP A 284 -17.90 -1.57 20.77
N ALA A 285 -18.99 -1.22 21.46
CA ALA A 285 -19.11 -0.03 22.32
C ALA A 285 -18.18 0.00 23.56
N THR A 286 -17.40 -1.06 23.80
CA THR A 286 -16.32 -1.04 24.78
C THR A 286 -15.03 -0.56 24.13
N GLN A 287 -14.61 0.67 24.41
CA GLN A 287 -13.21 1.08 24.17
C GLN A 287 -12.29 0.18 24.99
N ASP A 288 -11.76 -0.83 24.32
CA ASP A 288 -10.97 -1.88 24.93
C ASP A 288 -9.69 -1.26 25.50
N LYS A 289 -9.58 -1.20 26.84
CA LYS A 289 -8.51 -0.46 27.53
C LYS A 289 -7.15 -0.94 27.02
N LEU A 290 -6.36 -0.01 26.46
CA LEU A 290 -5.07 -0.29 25.84
C LEU A 290 -4.09 -0.85 26.88
N THR A 291 -4.07 -2.16 27.00
CA THR A 291 -3.35 -2.90 28.03
C THR A 291 -2.12 -3.53 27.38
N VAL A 292 -0.93 -3.34 27.97
CA VAL A 292 0.35 -3.85 27.44
C VAL A 292 0.26 -5.35 27.10
N LYS A 293 -0.43 -6.14 27.93
CA LYS A 293 -0.68 -7.57 27.71
C LYS A 293 -1.42 -7.87 26.39
N ARG A 294 -2.36 -7.02 25.96
CA ARG A 294 -3.08 -7.17 24.68
C ARG A 294 -2.23 -6.71 23.49
N VAL A 295 -1.44 -5.65 23.66
CA VAL A 295 -0.48 -5.20 22.63
C VAL A 295 0.53 -6.32 22.33
N LEU A 296 1.10 -6.94 23.38
CA LEU A 296 2.00 -8.09 23.24
C LEU A 296 1.33 -9.32 22.61
N LEU A 297 0.04 -9.54 22.87
CA LEU A 297 -0.72 -10.64 22.28
C LEU A 297 -0.92 -10.44 20.76
N VAL A 298 -1.23 -9.21 20.31
CA VAL A 298 -1.33 -8.88 18.88
C VAL A 298 0.03 -8.93 18.20
N LEU A 299 1.09 -8.44 18.85
CA LEU A 299 2.48 -8.57 18.35
C LEU A 299 2.98 -10.02 18.31
N GLY A 300 2.30 -10.95 19.01
CA GLY A 300 2.58 -12.39 18.94
C GLY A 300 1.89 -13.13 17.80
N ASP A 301 0.95 -12.51 17.08
CA ASP A 301 0.30 -13.14 15.92
C ASP A 301 1.18 -13.01 14.67
N TRP A 302 1.65 -14.16 14.16
CA TRP A 302 2.49 -14.23 12.96
C TRP A 302 1.83 -13.62 11.73
N LYS A 303 0.48 -13.60 11.64
CA LYS A 303 -0.25 -13.00 10.52
C LYS A 303 -0.07 -11.49 10.44
N VAL A 304 0.14 -10.83 11.58
CA VAL A 304 0.43 -9.39 11.62
C VAL A 304 1.80 -9.13 10.99
N TRP A 305 2.78 -9.97 11.28
CA TRP A 305 4.12 -9.90 10.70
C TRP A 305 4.13 -10.24 9.20
N ASP A 306 3.40 -11.27 8.77
CA ASP A 306 3.24 -11.63 7.36
C ASP A 306 2.66 -10.46 6.52
N LEU A 307 1.54 -9.88 6.97
CA LEU A 307 0.93 -8.71 6.32
C LEU A 307 1.84 -7.46 6.37
N THR A 308 2.65 -7.31 7.42
CA THR A 308 3.63 -6.22 7.54
C THR A 308 4.82 -6.41 6.61
N LEU A 309 5.29 -7.64 6.42
CA LEU A 309 6.37 -7.99 5.48
C LEU A 309 5.91 -7.77 4.02
N LEU A 310 4.68 -8.19 3.69
CA LEU A 310 4.07 -7.92 2.38
C LEU A 310 4.06 -6.41 2.07
N LEU A 311 3.64 -5.60 3.04
CA LEU A 311 3.63 -4.14 2.93
C LEU A 311 5.04 -3.53 2.89
N PHE A 312 6.01 -4.11 3.61
CA PHE A 312 7.41 -3.68 3.61
C PHE A 312 8.02 -3.82 2.21
N TYR A 313 7.94 -5.01 1.60
CA TYR A 313 8.51 -5.23 0.27
C TYR A 313 7.86 -4.35 -0.81
N ALA A 314 6.53 -4.18 -0.75
CA ALA A 314 5.81 -3.26 -1.64
C ALA A 314 6.28 -1.80 -1.49
N ASN A 315 6.49 -1.32 -0.27
CA ASN A 315 7.01 0.03 -0.01
C ASN A 315 8.47 0.21 -0.47
N VAL A 316 9.34 -0.80 -0.28
CA VAL A 316 10.73 -0.76 -0.77
C VAL A 316 10.76 -0.51 -2.28
N ALA A 317 9.95 -1.26 -3.04
CA ALA A 317 9.76 -1.07 -4.47
C ALA A 317 9.25 0.34 -4.82
N GLN A 318 8.15 0.76 -4.18
CA GLN A 318 7.52 2.07 -4.45
C GLN A 318 8.47 3.25 -4.20
N TYR A 319 9.19 3.27 -3.08
CA TYR A 319 10.11 4.37 -2.75
C TYR A 319 11.39 4.35 -3.58
N ALA A 320 11.86 3.17 -4.02
CA ALA A 320 12.98 3.10 -4.97
C ALA A 320 12.63 3.82 -6.27
N PHE A 321 11.44 3.59 -6.84
CA PHE A 321 10.98 4.37 -7.99
C PHE A 321 10.77 5.85 -7.65
N ALA A 322 10.07 6.18 -6.57
CA ALA A 322 9.73 7.58 -6.24
C ALA A 322 10.96 8.50 -6.07
N TYR A 323 12.04 8.03 -5.43
CA TYR A 323 13.23 8.85 -5.20
C TYR A 323 14.30 8.76 -6.29
N PHE A 324 14.34 7.68 -7.09
CA PHE A 324 15.42 7.44 -8.05
C PHE A 324 14.97 7.43 -9.51
N LEU A 325 13.68 7.37 -9.84
CA LEU A 325 13.23 7.34 -11.24
C LEU A 325 13.71 8.54 -12.08
N PRO A 326 13.59 9.81 -11.63
CA PRO A 326 14.16 10.95 -12.36
C PRO A 326 15.68 10.80 -12.57
N VAL A 327 16.39 10.29 -11.55
CA VAL A 327 17.85 10.09 -11.54
C VAL A 327 18.27 8.98 -12.51
N ILE A 328 17.51 7.90 -12.59
CA ILE A 328 17.70 6.79 -13.54
C ILE A 328 17.48 7.28 -14.98
N LEU A 329 16.42 8.06 -15.22
CA LEU A 329 16.13 8.64 -16.53
C LEU A 329 17.24 9.61 -16.99
N GLN A 330 17.78 10.43 -16.09
CA GLN A 330 18.88 11.33 -16.43
C GLN A 330 20.20 10.56 -16.63
N ARG A 331 20.68 9.88 -15.59
CA ARG A 331 22.04 9.32 -15.54
C ARG A 331 22.18 8.00 -16.29
N SER A 332 21.16 7.15 -16.29
CA SER A 332 21.23 5.82 -16.92
C SER A 332 20.68 5.79 -18.34
N PHE A 333 19.76 6.69 -18.72
CA PHE A 333 19.17 6.74 -20.07
C PHE A 333 19.70 7.93 -20.91
N GLY A 334 20.44 8.86 -20.29
CA GLY A 334 21.06 10.00 -20.98
C GLY A 334 20.09 11.12 -21.34
N TYR A 335 18.94 11.23 -20.66
CA TYR A 335 18.00 12.33 -20.88
C TYR A 335 18.44 13.60 -20.14
N THR A 336 18.09 14.76 -20.68
CA THR A 336 18.30 16.05 -19.99
C THR A 336 17.45 16.11 -18.72
N ALA A 337 17.84 16.96 -17.76
CA ALA A 337 17.16 17.09 -16.47
C ALA A 337 15.64 17.29 -16.63
N ALA A 338 15.27 18.32 -17.39
CA ALA A 338 13.89 18.65 -17.71
C ALA A 338 13.15 17.49 -18.44
N ARG A 339 13.80 16.77 -19.36
CA ARG A 339 13.19 15.63 -20.05
C ARG A 339 12.94 14.45 -19.10
N SER A 340 13.83 14.23 -18.14
CA SER A 340 13.71 13.17 -17.14
C SER A 340 12.56 13.43 -16.17
N GLN A 341 12.43 14.67 -15.69
CA GLN A 341 11.29 15.12 -14.87
C GLN A 341 9.97 14.96 -15.64
N LEU A 342 9.88 15.42 -16.89
CA LEU A 342 8.69 15.28 -17.74
C LEU A 342 8.31 13.81 -18.01
N PHE A 343 9.29 12.94 -18.28
CA PHE A 343 9.07 11.51 -18.51
C PHE A 343 8.83 10.70 -17.22
N THR A 344 8.85 11.35 -16.05
CA THR A 344 8.39 10.73 -14.80
C THR A 344 6.85 10.66 -14.76
N PHE A 345 6.14 11.63 -15.36
CA PHE A 345 4.67 11.71 -15.31
C PHE A 345 3.91 10.57 -16.03
N PRO A 346 4.21 10.20 -17.29
CA PRO A 346 3.39 9.23 -18.04
C PRO A 346 3.32 7.82 -17.42
N PRO A 347 4.40 7.23 -16.86
CA PRO A 347 4.31 5.96 -16.14
C PRO A 347 3.35 6.00 -14.95
N TYR A 348 3.42 7.04 -14.11
CA TYR A 348 2.52 7.20 -12.96
C TYR A 348 1.06 7.46 -13.38
N ALA A 349 0.83 8.17 -14.48
CA ALA A 349 -0.52 8.37 -15.02
C ALA A 349 -1.16 7.04 -15.48
N VAL A 350 -0.41 6.20 -16.21
CA VAL A 350 -0.88 4.86 -16.62
C VAL A 350 -1.07 3.96 -15.42
N ALA A 351 -0.13 3.95 -14.47
CA ALA A 351 -0.24 3.16 -13.24
C ALA A 351 -1.46 3.55 -12.40
N SER A 352 -1.84 4.83 -12.35
CA SER A 352 -3.02 5.29 -11.61
C SER A 352 -4.33 4.72 -12.20
N VAL A 353 -4.44 4.65 -13.52
CA VAL A 353 -5.57 4.00 -14.22
C VAL A 353 -5.52 2.48 -14.02
N PHE A 354 -4.33 1.87 -14.10
CA PHE A 354 -4.15 0.44 -13.92
C PHE A 354 -4.51 -0.03 -12.50
N VAL A 355 -4.09 0.69 -11.45
CA VAL A 355 -4.45 0.39 -10.05
C VAL A 355 -5.96 0.46 -9.84
N MET A 356 -6.66 1.43 -10.44
CA MET A 356 -8.13 1.49 -10.40
C MET A 356 -8.79 0.29 -11.09
N PHE A 357 -8.28 -0.12 -12.27
CA PHE A 357 -8.76 -1.29 -12.99
C PHE A 357 -8.52 -2.58 -12.20
N VAL A 358 -7.33 -2.75 -11.63
CA VAL A 358 -6.93 -3.92 -10.84
C VAL A 358 -7.70 -4.01 -9.52
N ALA A 359 -7.95 -2.87 -8.85
CA ALA A 359 -8.81 -2.83 -7.66
C ALA A 359 -10.25 -3.26 -7.99
N TRP A 360 -10.82 -2.74 -9.08
CA TRP A 360 -12.15 -3.15 -9.56
C TRP A 360 -12.20 -4.64 -9.93
N LEU A 361 -11.18 -5.15 -10.62
CA LEU A 361 -11.07 -6.57 -10.97
C LEU A 361 -10.97 -7.43 -9.71
N SER A 362 -10.20 -7.00 -8.70
CA SER A 362 -10.06 -7.69 -7.43
C SER A 362 -11.36 -7.76 -6.64
N ASP A 363 -12.15 -6.70 -6.63
CA ASP A 363 -13.46 -6.70 -5.95
C ASP A 363 -14.50 -7.52 -6.72
N LYS A 364 -14.44 -7.53 -8.06
CA LYS A 364 -15.31 -8.36 -8.92
C LYS A 364 -15.03 -9.85 -8.78
N VAL A 365 -13.75 -10.24 -8.83
CA VAL A 365 -13.31 -11.65 -8.77
C VAL A 365 -13.24 -12.17 -7.33
N LYS A 366 -13.15 -11.28 -6.33
CA LYS A 366 -13.04 -11.59 -4.89
C LYS A 366 -11.82 -12.44 -4.50
N LEU A 367 -10.81 -12.55 -5.39
CA LEU A 367 -9.56 -13.25 -5.16
C LEU A 367 -8.40 -12.26 -5.19
N ARG A 368 -7.92 -11.86 -4.02
CA ARG A 368 -6.83 -10.88 -3.88
C ARG A 368 -5.46 -11.47 -4.21
N GLY A 369 -5.18 -12.70 -3.78
CA GLY A 369 -3.88 -13.37 -3.98
C GLY A 369 -3.42 -13.45 -5.44
N PRO A 370 -4.22 -14.00 -6.38
CA PRO A 370 -3.83 -14.12 -7.79
C PRO A 370 -3.50 -12.79 -8.47
N ILE A 371 -4.27 -11.75 -8.13
CA ILE A 371 -4.07 -10.39 -8.62
C ILE A 371 -2.82 -9.75 -8.01
N ILE A 372 -2.54 -10.07 -6.74
CA ILE A 372 -1.27 -9.76 -6.13
C ILE A 372 -0.13 -10.41 -6.93
N ILE A 373 -0.12 -11.72 -7.28
CA ILE A 373 0.99 -12.31 -8.10
C ILE A 373 1.19 -11.57 -9.42
N LEU A 374 0.09 -11.44 -10.17
CA LEU A 374 0.10 -10.97 -11.55
C LEU A 374 0.84 -9.64 -11.64
N ASN A 375 0.59 -8.80 -10.64
CA ASN A 375 1.24 -7.52 -10.48
C ASN A 375 2.79 -7.71 -10.55
N SER A 376 3.56 -8.42 -9.70
CA SER A 376 5.05 -8.41 -9.81
C SER A 376 5.63 -9.21 -10.93
N CYS A 377 4.89 -10.14 -11.51
CA CYS A 377 5.34 -10.66 -12.79
C CYS A 377 5.60 -9.47 -13.72
N LEU A 378 4.74 -8.44 -13.70
CA LEU A 378 5.01 -7.13 -14.31
C LEU A 378 6.15 -6.34 -13.59
N TYR A 379 6.22 -6.25 -12.24
CA TYR A 379 7.26 -5.45 -11.52
C TYR A 379 8.66 -5.88 -11.93
N PHE A 380 8.88 -7.19 -11.80
CA PHE A 380 10.14 -7.85 -12.06
C PHE A 380 10.50 -7.74 -13.53
N ILE A 381 9.55 -7.98 -14.44
CA ILE A 381 9.75 -7.72 -15.88
C ILE A 381 10.13 -6.25 -16.10
N GLY A 382 9.45 -5.29 -15.47
CA GLY A 382 9.72 -3.86 -15.61
C GLY A 382 11.12 -3.46 -15.13
N VAL A 383 11.51 -3.90 -13.94
CA VAL A 383 12.84 -3.66 -13.37
C VAL A 383 13.92 -4.38 -14.18
N ALA A 384 13.70 -5.62 -14.61
CA ALA A 384 14.61 -6.35 -15.49
C ALA A 384 14.76 -5.65 -16.85
N MET A 385 13.68 -5.16 -17.44
CA MET A 385 13.71 -4.36 -18.66
C MET A 385 14.49 -3.05 -18.49
N MET A 386 14.37 -2.38 -17.33
CA MET A 386 15.20 -1.20 -17.02
C MET A 386 16.68 -1.54 -16.80
N ALA A 387 16.97 -2.69 -16.19
CA ALA A 387 18.33 -3.09 -15.81
C ALA A 387 19.14 -3.66 -16.98
N PHE A 388 18.56 -4.60 -17.75
CA PHE A 388 19.30 -5.44 -18.70
C PHE A 388 19.13 -5.04 -20.18
N LEU A 389 18.08 -4.30 -20.55
CA LEU A 389 17.94 -3.86 -21.94
C LEU A 389 18.83 -2.65 -22.24
N THR A 390 19.36 -2.59 -23.47
CA THR A 390 20.32 -1.56 -23.88
C THR A 390 19.66 -0.33 -24.50
N LYS A 391 18.50 -0.48 -25.18
CA LYS A 391 17.83 0.63 -25.89
C LYS A 391 16.98 1.46 -24.92
N PRO A 392 17.18 2.80 -24.81
CA PRO A 392 16.44 3.64 -23.86
C PRO A 392 14.91 3.52 -23.94
N ASN A 393 14.33 3.40 -25.14
CA ASN A 393 12.88 3.25 -25.32
C ASN A 393 12.34 1.93 -24.73
N GLN A 394 13.12 0.85 -24.79
CA GLN A 394 12.72 -0.45 -24.24
C GLN A 394 12.86 -0.46 -22.72
N ARG A 395 13.94 0.14 -22.19
CA ARG A 395 14.10 0.38 -20.75
C ARG A 395 12.98 1.26 -20.20
N TYR A 396 12.54 2.26 -20.97
CA TYR A 396 11.43 3.14 -20.60
C TYR A 396 10.08 2.42 -20.58
N ALA A 397 9.82 1.49 -21.51
CA ALA A 397 8.68 0.58 -21.38
C ALA A 397 8.75 -0.25 -20.07
N GLY A 398 9.95 -0.64 -19.65
CA GLY A 398 10.19 -1.24 -18.33
C GLY A 398 9.75 -0.37 -17.15
N VAL A 399 9.84 0.97 -17.25
CA VAL A 399 9.32 1.89 -16.22
C VAL A 399 7.80 1.78 -16.09
N PHE A 400 7.05 1.75 -17.20
CA PHE A 400 5.58 1.63 -17.16
C PHE A 400 5.12 0.34 -16.48
N ILE A 401 5.79 -0.77 -16.80
CA ILE A 401 5.47 -2.10 -16.29
C ILE A 401 5.94 -2.21 -14.81
N GLY A 402 7.10 -1.63 -14.49
CA GLY A 402 7.70 -1.64 -13.15
C GLY A 402 6.97 -0.80 -12.10
N VAL A 403 6.16 0.18 -12.49
CA VAL A 403 5.37 1.00 -11.55
C VAL A 403 4.03 0.32 -11.16
N ALA A 404 3.71 -0.87 -11.68
CA ALA A 404 2.34 -1.42 -11.68
C ALA A 404 2.06 -2.67 -10.77
N ALA A 405 2.89 -3.01 -9.75
CA ALA A 405 3.23 -4.45 -9.56
C ALA A 405 3.76 -5.02 -8.15
N TYR A 406 3.46 -6.28 -7.66
CA TYR A 406 3.95 -7.02 -6.41
C TYR A 406 3.97 -8.64 -6.40
N THR A 407 4.79 -9.44 -5.63
CA THR A 407 5.27 -10.86 -5.94
C THR A 407 4.83 -12.12 -5.11
N TYR A 408 5.16 -13.35 -5.60
CA TYR A 408 5.15 -14.70 -4.93
C TYR A 408 6.53 -15.42 -4.97
N ASP A 409 6.72 -16.45 -4.12
CA ASP A 409 8.06 -16.83 -3.59
C ASP A 409 8.59 -18.28 -3.84
N THR A 410 7.76 -19.30 -4.19
CA THR A 410 8.23 -20.72 -4.29
C THR A 410 7.51 -21.60 -5.35
N LEU A 411 8.14 -22.72 -5.76
CA LEU A 411 7.52 -23.70 -6.68
C LEU A 411 6.34 -24.43 -6.04
N THR A 412 6.40 -24.65 -4.73
CA THR A 412 5.34 -25.31 -3.98
C THR A 412 4.03 -24.52 -4.07
N ALA A 413 4.09 -23.19 -4.03
CA ALA A 413 2.92 -22.34 -4.24
C ALA A 413 2.31 -22.50 -5.64
N LEU A 414 3.12 -22.57 -6.71
CA LEU A 414 2.63 -22.78 -8.08
C LEU A 414 1.94 -24.15 -8.22
N ALA A 415 2.53 -25.23 -7.68
CA ALA A 415 1.93 -26.57 -7.70
C ALA A 415 0.63 -26.66 -6.87
N GLN A 416 0.56 -25.99 -5.72
CA GLN A 416 -0.68 -25.91 -4.93
C GLN A 416 -1.78 -25.14 -5.69
N VAL A 417 -1.44 -24.06 -6.40
CA VAL A 417 -2.38 -23.32 -7.25
C VAL A 417 -2.86 -24.18 -8.42
N TYR A 418 -1.96 -24.92 -9.10
CA TYR A 418 -2.32 -25.88 -10.15
C TYR A 418 -3.35 -26.90 -9.63
N SER A 419 -3.06 -27.58 -8.52
CA SER A 419 -3.96 -28.56 -7.91
C SER A 419 -5.32 -27.95 -7.53
N SER A 420 -5.32 -26.73 -6.98
CA SER A 420 -6.54 -25.99 -6.65
C SER A 420 -7.39 -25.60 -7.87
N LEU A 421 -6.76 -25.33 -9.01
CA LEU A 421 -7.44 -25.04 -10.28
C LEU A 421 -7.97 -26.34 -10.93
N LYS A 422 -7.20 -27.43 -10.88
CA LYS A 422 -7.61 -28.76 -11.34
C LYS A 422 -8.87 -29.25 -10.62
N LEU A 423 -8.99 -29.05 -9.31
CA LEU A 423 -10.21 -29.35 -8.54
C LEU A 423 -11.46 -28.59 -9.01
N LYS A 424 -11.27 -27.45 -9.71
CA LYS A 424 -12.34 -26.65 -10.32
C LYS A 424 -12.53 -26.96 -11.81
N ASN A 425 -11.89 -28.04 -12.30
CA ASN A 425 -11.82 -28.46 -13.70
C ASN A 425 -11.19 -27.42 -14.65
N ILE A 426 -10.36 -26.51 -14.11
CA ILE A 426 -9.61 -25.50 -14.88
C ILE A 426 -8.22 -26.08 -15.16
N LYS A 427 -7.97 -26.46 -16.41
CA LYS A 427 -6.67 -26.99 -16.88
C LYS A 427 -5.91 -25.94 -17.69
N PRO A 428 -4.57 -25.94 -17.66
CA PRO A 428 -3.77 -25.13 -18.55
C PRO A 428 -3.96 -25.59 -20.01
N ILE A 429 -3.92 -24.63 -20.92
CA ILE A 429 -3.87 -24.86 -22.38
C ILE A 429 -2.47 -25.26 -22.86
N TRP A 430 -1.43 -24.89 -22.12
CA TRP A 430 -0.04 -25.26 -22.41
C TRP A 430 0.81 -25.20 -21.14
N THR A 431 1.73 -26.15 -20.99
CA THR A 431 2.66 -26.24 -19.86
C THR A 431 4.04 -26.58 -20.38
N VAL A 432 5.03 -25.76 -20.02
CA VAL A 432 6.33 -25.77 -20.67
C VAL A 432 7.43 -25.34 -19.71
N ASN A 433 8.58 -25.99 -19.84
CA ASN A 433 9.81 -25.59 -19.18
C ASN A 433 10.68 -24.85 -20.21
N HIS A 434 10.73 -23.52 -20.13
CA HIS A 434 11.53 -22.70 -21.02
C HIS A 434 13.04 -22.84 -20.77
N GLY A 435 13.45 -23.45 -19.66
CA GLY A 435 14.82 -23.47 -19.17
C GLY A 435 15.00 -22.57 -17.94
N PRO A 436 14.96 -21.22 -18.09
CA PRO A 436 15.07 -20.31 -16.95
C PRO A 436 13.77 -20.19 -16.13
N THR A 437 12.61 -20.49 -16.70
CA THR A 437 11.32 -20.52 -16.01
C THR A 437 10.51 -21.77 -16.37
N THR A 438 9.62 -22.17 -15.47
CA THR A 438 8.58 -23.18 -15.73
C THR A 438 7.22 -22.48 -15.71
N SER A 439 6.48 -22.58 -16.81
CA SER A 439 5.29 -21.77 -17.09
C SER A 439 4.05 -22.62 -17.39
N PHE A 440 2.92 -22.21 -16.81
CA PHE A 440 1.61 -22.82 -16.95
C PHE A 440 0.65 -21.79 -17.53
N TYR A 441 0.29 -21.94 -18.80
CA TYR A 441 -0.60 -21.05 -19.52
C TYR A 441 -2.03 -21.57 -19.46
N TYR A 442 -2.96 -20.73 -18.98
CA TYR A 442 -4.39 -20.99 -18.89
C TYR A 442 -5.17 -20.11 -19.87
N ARG A 443 -6.42 -20.47 -20.11
CA ARG A 443 -7.40 -19.62 -20.78
C ARG A 443 -8.52 -19.28 -19.81
N ASP A 444 -8.83 -18.00 -19.65
CA ASP A 444 -9.93 -17.55 -18.80
C ASP A 444 -11.30 -17.77 -19.51
N PRO A 445 -12.44 -17.60 -18.80
CA PRO A 445 -13.77 -17.75 -19.41
C PRO A 445 -14.08 -16.76 -20.54
N ASP A 446 -13.34 -15.66 -20.63
CA ASP A 446 -13.48 -14.61 -21.64
C ASP A 446 -12.53 -14.83 -22.85
N GLY A 447 -11.68 -15.86 -22.80
CA GLY A 447 -10.77 -16.27 -23.88
C GLY A 447 -9.33 -15.77 -23.77
N ASN A 448 -8.99 -15.01 -22.73
CA ASN A 448 -7.65 -14.42 -22.53
C ASN A 448 -6.64 -15.47 -22.05
N LYS A 449 -5.37 -15.33 -22.48
CA LYS A 449 -4.26 -16.16 -22.00
C LYS A 449 -3.72 -15.62 -20.69
N VAL A 450 -3.53 -16.50 -19.69
CA VAL A 450 -2.99 -16.17 -18.37
C VAL A 450 -1.83 -17.10 -18.06
N GLU A 451 -0.63 -16.57 -17.83
CA GLU A 451 0.55 -17.35 -17.47
C GLU A 451 0.76 -17.35 -15.94
N LEU A 452 0.98 -18.54 -15.37
CA LEU A 452 1.48 -18.73 -14.01
C LEU A 452 2.85 -19.39 -14.10
N GLN A 453 3.91 -18.74 -13.61
CA GLN A 453 5.28 -19.23 -13.77
C GLN A 453 6.10 -19.17 -12.48
N VAL A 454 7.24 -19.88 -12.50
CA VAL A 454 8.22 -19.88 -11.42
C VAL A 454 9.65 -20.01 -11.97
N ASP A 455 10.60 -19.35 -11.32
CA ASP A 455 12.00 -19.34 -11.73
C ASP A 455 12.70 -20.68 -11.47
N ASN A 456 13.51 -21.09 -12.44
CA ASN A 456 14.24 -22.35 -12.36
C ASN A 456 15.61 -22.21 -11.66
N PHE A 457 16.28 -21.07 -11.77
CA PHE A 457 17.58 -20.85 -11.15
C PHE A 457 17.46 -20.09 -9.82
N SER A 458 18.30 -20.44 -8.84
CA SER A 458 18.34 -19.78 -7.52
C SER A 458 19.16 -18.48 -7.52
N SER A 459 19.84 -18.16 -8.63
CA SER A 459 20.53 -16.89 -8.83
C SER A 459 20.47 -16.48 -10.30
N SER A 460 20.53 -15.18 -10.56
CA SER A 460 20.53 -14.61 -11.91
C SER A 460 21.74 -15.05 -12.74
N GLN A 461 22.90 -15.27 -12.11
CA GLN A 461 24.11 -15.67 -12.79
C GLN A 461 24.02 -17.08 -13.37
N GLU A 462 23.39 -18.03 -12.66
CA GLU A 462 23.15 -19.37 -13.20
C GLU A 462 22.14 -19.37 -14.38
N ALA A 463 21.15 -18.46 -14.35
CA ALA A 463 20.22 -18.29 -15.46
C ALA A 463 20.93 -17.70 -16.71
N ASP A 464 21.74 -16.67 -16.53
CA ASP A 464 22.56 -16.06 -17.59
C ASP A 464 23.53 -17.07 -18.21
N ASP A 465 24.19 -17.89 -17.40
CA ASP A 465 25.10 -18.93 -17.86
C ASP A 465 24.35 -20.01 -18.66
N PHE A 466 23.13 -20.40 -18.23
CA PHE A 466 22.29 -21.35 -18.96
C PHE A 466 21.79 -20.81 -20.31
N VAL A 467 21.31 -19.57 -20.36
CA VAL A 467 20.80 -18.91 -21.58
C VAL A 467 21.90 -18.77 -22.65
N ARG A 468 23.17 -18.70 -22.25
CA ARG A 468 24.34 -18.67 -23.15
C ARG A 468 24.75 -20.04 -23.68
N THR A 469 24.16 -21.14 -23.20
CA THR A 469 24.52 -22.49 -23.67
C THR A 469 23.95 -22.79 -25.06
N PRO A 470 24.62 -23.65 -25.86
CA PRO A 470 24.05 -24.18 -27.10
C PRO A 470 22.71 -24.90 -26.90
N MET A 471 22.43 -25.43 -25.72
CA MET A 471 21.17 -26.10 -25.38
C MET A 471 19.99 -25.13 -25.46
N PHE A 472 20.11 -23.92 -24.89
CA PHE A 472 19.07 -22.90 -25.00
C PHE A 472 18.96 -22.36 -26.43
N ALA A 473 20.07 -22.27 -27.17
CA ALA A 473 20.04 -21.86 -28.57
C ALA A 473 19.32 -22.85 -29.50
N MET A 474 19.36 -24.16 -29.20
CA MET A 474 18.68 -25.22 -29.98
C MET A 474 17.18 -25.36 -29.66
N ASN A 475 16.76 -24.98 -28.45
CA ASN A 475 15.36 -24.95 -28.07
C ASN A 475 15.08 -23.78 -27.10
N PRO A 476 14.94 -22.56 -27.63
CA PRO A 476 14.57 -21.39 -26.81
C PRO A 476 13.10 -21.39 -26.38
N MET A 477 12.25 -22.23 -27.00
CA MET A 477 10.83 -22.34 -26.65
C MET A 477 10.59 -23.20 -25.41
N GLY A 478 11.49 -24.14 -25.11
CA GLY A 478 11.37 -25.08 -24.01
C GLY A 478 10.79 -26.46 -24.37
N THR A 479 10.79 -27.33 -23.37
CA THR A 479 10.21 -28.68 -23.44
C THR A 479 8.83 -28.69 -22.78
N ASP A 480 7.84 -29.29 -23.44
CA ASP A 480 6.50 -29.43 -22.87
C ASP A 480 6.52 -30.32 -21.62
N ILE A 481 5.77 -29.92 -20.59
CA ILE A 481 5.67 -30.63 -19.32
C ILE A 481 4.27 -31.21 -19.19
N ASP A 482 4.14 -32.48 -18.78
CA ASP A 482 2.86 -32.96 -18.27
C ASP A 482 2.57 -32.29 -16.91
N ALA A 483 1.52 -31.47 -16.91
CA ALA A 483 1.11 -30.64 -15.79
C ALA A 483 0.69 -31.47 -14.55
N ASP A 484 0.07 -32.64 -14.79
CA ASP A 484 -0.46 -33.52 -13.76
C ASP A 484 0.66 -34.34 -13.10
N GLU A 485 1.61 -34.85 -13.90
CA GLU A 485 2.81 -35.54 -13.43
C GLU A 485 3.71 -34.59 -12.61
N TRP A 486 4.02 -33.41 -13.16
CA TRP A 486 4.90 -32.42 -12.54
C TRP A 486 4.36 -31.89 -11.22
N SER A 487 3.08 -31.53 -11.17
CA SER A 487 2.46 -31.06 -9.93
C SER A 487 2.40 -32.17 -8.87
N SER A 488 2.20 -33.42 -9.28
CA SER A 488 2.19 -34.56 -8.36
C SER A 488 3.58 -34.84 -7.79
N GLU A 489 4.63 -34.75 -8.61
CA GLU A 489 6.02 -34.99 -8.19
C GLU A 489 6.53 -33.93 -7.19
N ILE A 490 6.04 -32.69 -7.30
CA ILE A 490 6.34 -31.60 -6.36
C ILE A 490 5.51 -31.73 -5.08
N LEU A 491 4.19 -31.92 -5.18
CA LEU A 491 3.31 -32.00 -4.02
C LEU A 491 3.60 -33.22 -3.14
N ALA A 492 4.08 -34.33 -3.71
CA ALA A 492 4.53 -35.51 -2.95
C ALA A 492 5.76 -35.27 -2.06
N LYS A 493 6.47 -34.14 -2.24
CA LYS A 493 7.69 -33.77 -1.51
C LYS A 493 7.49 -32.50 -0.65
N VAL A 494 6.26 -32.03 -0.49
CA VAL A 494 5.91 -30.93 0.42
C VAL A 494 5.99 -31.42 1.88
N ARG A 495 6.53 -30.59 2.77
CA ARG A 495 6.66 -30.91 4.19
C ARG A 495 5.30 -30.87 4.90
N PRO A 496 5.13 -31.54 6.07
CA PRO A 496 3.85 -31.55 6.81
C PRO A 496 3.35 -30.17 7.26
N ASP A 497 4.22 -29.15 7.28
CA ASP A 497 3.91 -27.75 7.58
C ASP A 497 3.49 -26.94 6.34
N GLY A 498 3.43 -27.57 5.16
CA GLY A 498 3.10 -26.93 3.88
C GLY A 498 4.29 -26.28 3.16
N THR A 499 5.50 -26.33 3.73
CA THR A 499 6.70 -25.71 3.14
C THR A 499 7.40 -26.60 2.11
N GLU A 500 8.25 -25.98 1.27
CA GLU A 500 8.98 -26.68 0.21
C GLU A 500 9.99 -27.68 0.78
N GLY A 501 9.77 -28.97 0.53
CA GLY A 501 10.63 -30.07 0.98
C GLY A 501 11.58 -30.61 -0.10
N LEU A 502 11.69 -29.92 -1.24
CA LEU A 502 12.62 -30.27 -2.30
C LEU A 502 14.06 -29.82 -1.95
N ASP A 503 15.01 -30.74 -2.03
CA ASP A 503 16.44 -30.42 -1.95
C ASP A 503 16.91 -29.64 -3.20
N PRO A 504 17.83 -28.65 -3.11
CA PRO A 504 18.27 -27.85 -4.27
C PRO A 504 18.76 -28.67 -5.47
N VAL A 505 19.33 -29.86 -5.28
CA VAL A 505 19.75 -30.74 -6.39
C VAL A 505 18.54 -31.40 -7.05
N ALA A 506 17.52 -31.78 -6.27
CA ALA A 506 16.26 -32.30 -6.78
C ALA A 506 15.44 -31.21 -7.50
N ILE A 507 15.42 -29.99 -6.95
CA ILE A 507 14.87 -28.78 -7.59
C ILE A 507 15.53 -28.60 -8.96
N ARG A 508 16.87 -28.53 -9.02
CA ARG A 508 17.61 -28.33 -10.27
C ARG A 508 17.31 -29.43 -11.30
N ARG A 509 17.27 -30.71 -10.88
CA ARG A 509 16.99 -31.86 -11.76
C ARG A 509 15.57 -31.86 -12.33
N LEU A 510 14.57 -31.50 -11.53
CA LEU A 510 13.18 -31.32 -11.97
C LEU A 510 13.06 -30.22 -13.03
N LYS A 511 13.81 -29.14 -12.82
CA LYS A 511 13.81 -27.94 -13.65
C LYS A 511 14.67 -28.03 -14.92
N THR A 512 15.48 -29.08 -15.07
CA THR A 512 16.30 -29.31 -16.27
C THR A 512 16.07 -30.70 -16.87
N ARG A 513 14.80 -31.14 -16.98
CA ARG A 513 14.48 -32.44 -17.64
C ARG A 513 15.09 -32.47 -19.06
N LYS A 514 15.71 -33.59 -19.40
CA LYS A 514 16.80 -33.68 -20.40
C LYS A 514 16.38 -33.89 -21.85
N GLU A 515 15.10 -34.03 -22.13
CA GLU A 515 14.60 -34.38 -23.47
C GLU A 515 14.31 -33.09 -24.26
N ILE A 516 15.35 -32.62 -24.97
CA ILE A 516 15.30 -31.43 -25.81
C ILE A 516 15.39 -31.86 -27.26
N GLY A 517 14.25 -31.85 -27.97
CA GLY A 517 14.24 -31.74 -29.43
C GLY A 517 14.38 -30.28 -29.86
N GLU A 518 14.77 -30.05 -31.11
CA GLU A 518 14.82 -28.68 -31.68
C GLU A 518 13.42 -28.07 -31.74
N ARG A 519 13.25 -26.86 -31.21
CA ARG A 519 11.96 -26.16 -31.25
C ARG A 519 12.12 -24.64 -31.19
N TYR A 520 11.61 -23.98 -32.23
CA TYR A 520 11.68 -22.53 -32.40
C TYR A 520 10.28 -21.87 -32.48
N THR A 521 9.21 -22.65 -32.37
CA THR A 521 7.81 -22.21 -32.50
C THR A 521 6.92 -22.81 -31.40
N ALA A 522 5.87 -22.07 -31.04
CA ALA A 522 4.81 -22.52 -30.15
C ALA A 522 3.93 -23.62 -30.81
N PRO A 523 3.15 -24.39 -30.02
CA PRO A 523 2.17 -25.35 -30.59
C PRO A 523 1.19 -24.66 -31.56
N GLU A 524 0.74 -25.36 -32.61
CA GLU A 524 -0.15 -24.80 -33.64
C GLU A 524 -1.52 -24.31 -33.11
N ASN A 525 -1.91 -24.74 -31.91
CA ASN A 525 -3.16 -24.36 -31.23
C ASN A 525 -2.97 -23.42 -30.02
N PHE A 526 -1.77 -22.84 -29.83
CA PHE A 526 -1.48 -22.03 -28.66
C PHE A 526 -1.99 -20.58 -28.79
#